data_AF-A0A2V2N7R1-F1
#
_entry.id   AF-A0A2V2N7R1-F1
#
_cell.length_a   1.000
_cell.length_b   1.000
_cell.length_c   1.000
_cell.angle_alpha   90.00
_cell.angle_beta   90.00
_cell.angle_gamma   90.00
#
_symmetry.space_group_name_H-M   'P 1'
#
loop_
_entity.id
_entity.type
_entity.pdbx_description
1 polymer ?
#
loop_
_entity_poly.entity_id
_entity_poly.type
_entity_poly.pdbx_seq_one_letter_code
_entity_poly.pdbx_strand_id
1 'polypeptide(L)'
;MIATECNPDTHLVHKVFGARRKNCKHQGNKGKVINFVVNNSGTIGMIDEDPDSNQPGILSSANIIERCGDLILMEMKNGSFIIQISPRLEDWFYKWAKAQKIDPGEFGLPRDPNTLHSIPHYEDKSGFQKFIHSLAQKDNELMTLRKWIIDNA
;
A
#
# COMPACT_ATOMS: atom_id res chain seq x y z
N MET A 1 -0.82 -14.85 -3.80
CA MET A 1 -1.99 -13.96 -4.14
C MET A 1 -1.95 -12.73 -3.26
N ILE A 2 -2.40 -11.57 -3.75
CA ILE A 2 -2.31 -10.28 -3.05
C ILE A 2 -3.71 -9.69 -2.85
N ALA A 3 -4.10 -9.47 -1.60
CA ALA A 3 -5.33 -8.80 -1.21
C ALA A 3 -5.06 -7.32 -0.86
N THR A 4 -5.93 -6.44 -1.33
CA THR A 4 -5.79 -4.98 -1.19
C THR A 4 -7.08 -4.35 -0.68
N GLU A 5 -6.99 -3.24 0.05
CA GLU A 5 -8.18 -2.58 0.61
C GLU A 5 -8.93 -1.79 -0.45
N CYS A 6 -8.23 -0.95 -1.21
CA CYS A 6 -8.81 0.04 -2.12
C CYS A 6 -8.37 -0.15 -3.59
N ASN A 7 -8.91 0.67 -4.48
CA ASN A 7 -8.47 0.70 -5.88
C ASN A 7 -7.06 1.29 -6.04
N PRO A 8 -6.69 2.39 -5.35
CA PRO A 8 -5.31 2.88 -5.31
C PRO A 8 -4.27 1.82 -4.94
N ASP A 9 -4.51 1.02 -3.90
CA ASP A 9 -3.65 -0.10 -3.52
C ASP A 9 -3.46 -1.10 -4.66
N THR A 10 -4.58 -1.47 -5.28
CA THR A 10 -4.60 -2.42 -6.38
C THR A 10 -3.83 -1.87 -7.58
N HIS A 11 -3.95 -0.57 -7.83
CA HIS A 11 -3.23 0.12 -8.87
C HIS A 11 -1.73 0.11 -8.59
N LEU A 12 -1.31 0.45 -7.36
CA LEU A 12 0.09 0.42 -6.96
C LEU A 12 0.70 -0.98 -7.18
N VAL A 13 0.06 -2.01 -6.64
CA VAL A 13 0.51 -3.41 -6.75
C VAL A 13 0.60 -3.86 -8.21
N HIS A 14 -0.43 -3.59 -9.02
CA HIS A 14 -0.49 -4.08 -10.40
C HIS A 14 0.33 -3.23 -11.38
N LYS A 15 0.12 -1.92 -11.39
CA LYS A 15 0.65 -1.00 -12.41
C LYS A 15 2.05 -0.51 -12.10
N VAL A 16 2.38 -0.33 -10.82
CA VAL A 16 3.67 0.23 -10.40
C VAL A 16 4.66 -0.91 -10.11
N PHE A 17 4.24 -1.91 -9.35
CA PHE A 17 5.13 -3.02 -8.97
C PHE A 17 5.12 -4.19 -9.96
N GLY A 18 4.18 -4.21 -10.89
CA GLY A 18 4.13 -5.19 -11.98
C GLY A 18 3.52 -6.53 -11.58
N ALA A 19 2.81 -6.61 -10.44
CA ALA A 19 2.08 -7.83 -10.09
C ALA A 19 1.00 -8.11 -11.14
N ARG A 20 0.80 -9.40 -11.46
CA ARG A 20 -0.23 -9.79 -12.43
C ARG A 20 -1.62 -9.46 -11.88
N ARG A 21 -2.47 -8.80 -12.69
CA ARG A 21 -3.85 -8.41 -12.29
C ARG A 21 -4.66 -9.56 -11.70
N LYS A 22 -4.50 -10.78 -12.25
CA LYS A 22 -5.17 -12.01 -11.77
C LYS A 22 -4.79 -12.41 -10.33
N ASN A 23 -3.62 -11.98 -9.86
CA ASN A 23 -3.14 -12.23 -8.51
C ASN A 23 -3.60 -11.16 -7.52
N CYS A 24 -4.20 -10.06 -7.98
CA CYS A 24 -4.65 -8.94 -7.14
C CYS A 24 -6.15 -9.06 -6.85
N LYS A 25 -6.53 -9.09 -5.57
CA LYS A 25 -7.91 -9.19 -5.08
C LYS A 25 -8.25 -7.99 -4.21
N HIS A 26 -8.99 -7.06 -4.80
CA HIS A 26 -9.57 -5.93 -4.06
C HIS A 26 -10.68 -6.43 -3.12
N GLN A 27 -10.56 -6.16 -1.83
CA GLN A 27 -11.47 -6.63 -0.78
C GLN A 27 -12.41 -5.53 -0.25
N GLY A 28 -12.08 -4.26 -0.43
CA GLY A 28 -12.92 -3.12 -0.09
C GLY A 28 -12.78 -2.56 1.32
N ASN A 29 -12.07 -3.25 2.23
CA ASN A 29 -11.64 -2.71 3.53
C ASN A 29 -10.61 -3.62 4.22
N LYS A 30 -9.87 -3.04 5.18
CA LYS A 30 -8.92 -3.71 6.08
C LYS A 30 -9.39 -5.03 6.66
N GLY A 31 -10.57 -5.05 7.28
CA GLY A 31 -11.11 -6.25 7.93
C GLY A 31 -11.29 -7.42 6.94
N LYS A 32 -11.75 -7.13 5.72
CA LYS A 32 -11.87 -8.12 4.65
C LYS A 32 -10.53 -8.57 4.09
N VAL A 33 -9.54 -7.67 3.97
CA VAL A 33 -8.15 -8.05 3.61
C VAL A 33 -7.60 -9.04 4.63
N ILE A 34 -7.69 -8.71 5.91
CA ILE A 34 -7.19 -9.55 6.99
C ILE A 34 -7.92 -10.90 7.03
N ASN A 35 -9.25 -10.90 6.93
CA ASN A 35 -10.02 -12.15 6.86
C ASN A 35 -9.63 -13.00 5.64
N PHE A 36 -9.36 -12.38 4.50
CA PHE A 36 -8.88 -13.09 3.32
C PHE A 36 -7.51 -13.75 3.59
N VAL A 37 -6.56 -12.99 4.15
CA VAL A 37 -5.21 -13.48 4.46
C VAL A 37 -5.23 -14.63 5.47
N VAL A 38 -6.09 -14.54 6.49
CA VAL A 38 -6.24 -15.58 7.52
C VAL A 38 -6.83 -16.87 6.94
N ASN A 39 -7.77 -16.76 6.02
CA ASN A 39 -8.45 -17.92 5.43
C ASN A 39 -7.71 -18.52 4.21
N ASN A 40 -6.66 -17.87 3.71
CA ASN A 40 -5.90 -18.31 2.54
C ASN A 40 -4.40 -18.28 2.86
N SER A 41 -3.79 -19.44 3.10
CA SER A 41 -2.35 -19.54 3.33
C SER A 41 -1.53 -19.15 2.10
N GLY A 42 -0.30 -18.66 2.30
CA GLY A 42 0.58 -18.22 1.21
C GLY A 42 0.04 -17.01 0.44
N THR A 43 -0.68 -16.13 1.13
CA THR A 43 -1.18 -14.88 0.54
C THR A 43 -0.55 -13.66 1.22
N ILE A 44 -0.61 -12.51 0.54
CA ILE A 44 -0.21 -11.21 1.08
C ILE A 44 -1.45 -10.35 1.21
N GLY A 45 -1.62 -9.65 2.33
CA GLY A 45 -2.54 -8.52 2.46
C GLY A 45 -1.77 -7.21 2.52
N MET A 46 -2.24 -6.18 1.81
CA MET A 46 -1.78 -4.81 1.99
C MET A 46 -2.89 -4.01 2.66
N ILE A 47 -2.55 -3.36 3.78
CA ILE A 47 -3.48 -2.59 4.60
C ILE A 47 -2.92 -1.21 4.95
N ASP A 48 -3.82 -0.25 5.13
CA ASP A 48 -3.49 1.06 5.69
C ASP A 48 -3.79 1.05 7.19
N GLU A 49 -2.87 1.61 7.99
CA GLU A 49 -3.08 1.73 9.43
C GLU A 49 -4.32 2.55 9.71
N ASP A 50 -4.52 3.68 9.05
CA ASP A 50 -5.57 4.67 9.29
C ASP A 50 -5.91 4.79 10.80
N PRO A 51 -5.21 5.67 11.56
CA PRO A 51 -5.30 5.71 13.02
C PRO A 51 -6.71 6.02 13.54
N ASP A 52 -7.58 6.60 12.72
CA ASP A 52 -8.98 6.91 13.06
C ASP A 52 -9.92 5.70 12.88
N SER A 53 -9.39 4.57 12.40
CA SER A 53 -10.13 3.33 12.17
C SER A 53 -9.85 2.25 13.22
N ASN A 54 -10.82 1.36 13.43
CA ASN A 54 -10.67 0.22 14.34
C ASN A 54 -9.57 -0.73 13.84
N GLN A 55 -8.54 -0.95 14.67
CA GLN A 55 -7.46 -1.89 14.37
C GLN A 55 -7.89 -3.33 14.72
N PRO A 56 -7.83 -4.28 13.78
CA PRO A 56 -8.24 -5.65 14.06
C PRO A 56 -7.31 -6.33 15.06
N GLY A 57 -7.87 -6.82 16.17
CA GLY A 57 -7.11 -7.45 17.24
C GLY A 57 -6.27 -8.65 16.80
N ILE A 58 -6.61 -9.30 15.68
CA ILE A 58 -5.82 -10.39 15.11
C ILE A 58 -4.41 -9.96 14.68
N LEU A 59 -4.20 -8.69 14.35
CA LEU A 59 -2.87 -8.14 14.04
C LEU A 59 -1.93 -8.20 15.25
N SER A 60 -2.47 -8.13 16.49
CA SER A 60 -1.66 -8.28 17.71
C SER A 60 -1.00 -9.66 17.86
N SER A 61 -1.51 -10.66 17.12
CA SER A 61 -0.97 -12.02 17.11
C SER A 61 -0.03 -12.29 15.95
N ALA A 62 0.17 -11.32 15.06
CA ALA A 62 1.09 -11.43 13.93
C ALA A 62 2.53 -11.20 14.39
N ASN A 63 3.48 -11.91 13.77
CA ASN A 63 4.89 -11.74 14.05
C ASN A 63 5.45 -10.62 13.17
N ILE A 64 6.06 -9.58 13.75
CA ILE A 64 6.71 -8.53 12.95
C ILE A 64 8.03 -9.09 12.43
N ILE A 65 8.15 -9.18 11.11
CA ILE A 65 9.34 -9.69 10.42
C ILE A 65 10.32 -8.55 10.15
N GLU A 66 9.80 -7.43 9.65
CA GLU A 66 10.64 -6.31 9.21
C GLU A 66 9.89 -4.98 9.38
N ARG A 67 10.65 -3.92 9.67
CA ARG A 67 10.18 -2.53 9.67
C ARG A 67 11.07 -1.70 8.76
N CYS A 68 10.47 -0.91 7.88
CA CYS A 68 11.19 -0.01 6.98
C CYS A 68 10.43 1.33 6.93
N GLY A 69 10.88 2.29 7.75
CA GLY A 69 10.20 3.57 7.88
C GLY A 69 8.76 3.42 8.36
N ASP A 70 7.81 3.84 7.53
CA ASP A 70 6.37 3.73 7.82
C ASP A 70 5.75 2.40 7.36
N LEU A 71 6.57 1.47 6.88
CA LEU A 71 6.15 0.13 6.46
C LEU A 71 6.45 -0.92 7.53
N ILE A 72 5.51 -1.84 7.72
CA ILE A 72 5.67 -3.01 8.59
C ILE A 72 5.31 -4.27 7.79
N LEU A 73 6.24 -5.24 7.74
CA LEU A 73 5.97 -6.59 7.26
C LEU A 73 5.68 -7.50 8.46
N MET A 74 4.53 -8.16 8.42
CA MET A 74 4.07 -9.09 9.44
C MET A 74 3.79 -10.46 8.84
N GLU A 75 4.17 -11.51 9.55
CA GLU A 75 3.85 -12.89 9.22
C GLU A 75 2.71 -13.38 10.11
N MET A 76 1.71 -13.99 9.47
CA MET A 76 0.57 -14.62 10.11
C MET A 76 0.88 -16.08 10.42
N LYS A 77 0.21 -16.66 11.42
CA LYS A 77 0.43 -18.07 11.83
C LYS A 77 0.25 -19.11 10.72
N ASN A 78 -0.50 -18.78 9.67
CA ASN A 78 -0.73 -19.64 8.51
C ASN A 78 0.33 -19.49 7.40
N GLY A 79 1.43 -18.76 7.66
CA GLY A 79 2.50 -18.49 6.70
C GLY A 79 2.15 -17.43 5.64
N SER A 80 1.02 -16.73 5.80
CA SER A 80 0.67 -15.57 4.97
C SER A 80 1.28 -14.30 5.55
N PHE A 81 1.37 -13.24 4.74
CA PHE A 81 1.97 -11.97 5.14
C PHE A 81 0.96 -10.83 5.12
N ILE A 82 1.17 -9.84 5.99
CA ILE A 82 0.50 -8.55 5.95
C ILE A 82 1.56 -7.47 5.84
N ILE A 83 1.39 -6.59 4.87
CA ILE A 83 2.15 -5.36 4.73
C ILE A 83 1.25 -4.22 5.17
N GLN A 84 1.65 -3.51 6.21
CA GLN A 84 0.93 -2.34 6.73
C GLN A 84 1.68 -1.06 6.39
N ILE A 85 0.95 -0.07 5.90
CA ILE A 85 1.44 1.28 5.59
C ILE A 85 0.88 2.25 6.65
N SER A 86 1.71 3.15 7.16
CA SER A 86 1.31 4.15 8.16
C SER A 86 1.52 5.60 7.69
N PRO A 87 0.61 6.54 8.00
CA PRO A 87 -0.74 6.32 8.50
C PRO A 87 -1.72 5.90 7.39
N ARG A 88 -1.62 6.49 6.19
CA ARG A 88 -2.43 6.19 5.00
C ARG A 88 -1.55 6.22 3.76
N LEU A 89 -1.96 5.53 2.70
CA LEU A 89 -1.20 5.47 1.46
C LEU A 89 -0.91 6.87 0.85
N GLU A 90 -1.88 7.78 0.85
CA GLU A 90 -1.69 9.13 0.29
C GLU A 90 -0.72 9.98 1.13
N ASP A 91 -0.85 9.95 2.45
CA ASP A 91 0.06 10.66 3.36
C ASP A 91 1.50 10.18 3.17
N TRP A 92 1.67 8.86 3.01
CA TRP A 92 2.95 8.23 2.76
C TRP A 92 3.59 8.73 1.45
N PHE A 93 2.83 8.80 0.35
CA PHE A 93 3.34 9.38 -0.90
C PHE A 93 3.74 10.86 -0.75
N TYR A 94 2.95 11.66 -0.02
CA TYR A 94 3.18 13.09 0.13
C TYR A 94 4.36 13.40 1.05
N LYS A 95 4.56 12.59 2.10
CA LYS A 95 5.73 12.64 2.95
C LYS A 95 7.01 12.53 2.13
N TRP A 96 7.04 11.62 1.16
CA TRP A 96 8.21 11.42 0.31
C TRP A 96 8.34 12.45 -0.80
N ALA A 97 7.24 12.88 -1.40
CA ALA A 97 7.27 13.99 -2.33
C ALA A 97 7.95 15.20 -1.70
N LYS A 98 7.61 15.51 -0.44
CA LYS A 98 8.27 16.54 0.35
C LYS A 98 9.75 16.25 0.59
N ALA A 99 10.11 15.03 1.00
CA ALA A 99 11.50 14.64 1.25
C ALA A 99 12.38 14.74 -0.01
N GLN A 100 11.82 14.41 -1.17
CA GLN A 100 12.49 14.42 -2.47
C GLN A 100 12.36 15.76 -3.21
N LYS A 101 11.70 16.76 -2.61
CA LYS A 101 11.41 18.07 -3.22
C LYS A 101 10.65 17.97 -4.55
N ILE A 102 9.74 17.00 -4.65
CA ILE A 102 8.83 16.81 -5.77
C ILE A 102 7.50 17.47 -5.39
N ASP A 103 7.02 18.42 -6.19
CA ASP A 103 5.71 19.06 -5.97
C ASP A 103 4.61 18.27 -6.69
N PRO A 104 3.62 17.68 -5.98
CA PRO A 104 2.47 17.03 -6.61
C PRO A 104 1.74 17.93 -7.62
N GLY A 105 1.78 19.25 -7.43
CA GLY A 105 1.20 20.24 -8.33
C GLY A 105 1.79 20.22 -9.74
N GLU A 106 3.07 19.86 -9.90
CA GLU A 106 3.72 19.70 -11.21
C GLU A 106 3.11 18.55 -12.03
N PHE A 107 2.43 17.62 -11.37
CA PHE A 107 1.73 16.48 -11.97
C PHE A 107 0.22 16.72 -12.10
N GLY A 108 -0.27 17.92 -11.76
CA GLY A 108 -1.70 18.23 -11.75
C GLY A 108 -2.47 17.57 -10.60
N LEU A 109 -1.78 17.18 -9.53
CA LEU A 109 -2.37 16.64 -8.31
C LEU A 109 -2.57 17.76 -7.28
N PRO A 110 -3.55 17.65 -6.37
CA PRO A 110 -3.68 18.57 -5.25
C PRO A 110 -2.43 18.52 -4.36
N ARG A 111 -2.08 19.62 -3.69
CA ARG A 111 -0.94 19.66 -2.75
C ARG A 111 -1.25 19.14 -1.35
N ASP A 112 -2.52 18.85 -1.08
CA ASP A 112 -3.00 18.28 0.16
C ASP A 112 -3.40 16.80 -0.05
N PRO A 113 -2.88 15.86 0.76
CA PRO A 113 -3.17 14.42 0.62
C PRO A 113 -4.63 14.08 0.91
N ASN A 114 -5.32 14.80 1.81
CA ASN A 114 -6.75 14.56 2.06
C ASN A 114 -7.59 14.89 0.84
N THR A 115 -7.24 15.97 0.15
CA THR A 115 -7.86 16.36 -1.12
C THR A 115 -7.62 15.29 -2.18
N LEU A 116 -6.41 14.72 -2.28
CA LEU A 116 -6.16 13.59 -3.19
C LEU A 116 -7.08 12.40 -2.88
N HIS A 117 -7.16 12.02 -1.60
CA HIS A 117 -7.99 10.90 -1.14
C HIS A 117 -9.48 11.10 -1.49
N SER A 118 -9.97 12.35 -1.44
CA SER A 118 -11.35 12.68 -1.80
C SER A 118 -11.67 12.58 -3.31
N ILE A 119 -10.65 12.51 -4.18
CA ILE A 119 -10.83 12.45 -5.63
C ILE A 119 -11.15 11.01 -6.02
N PRO A 120 -12.32 10.73 -6.61
CA PRO A 120 -12.63 9.39 -7.11
C PRO A 120 -11.65 8.98 -8.22
N HIS A 121 -11.18 7.75 -8.14
CA HIS A 121 -10.32 7.14 -9.17
C HIS A 121 -9.05 7.95 -9.50
N TYR A 122 -8.45 8.60 -8.50
CA TYR A 122 -7.23 9.38 -8.71
C TYR A 122 -6.08 8.52 -9.26
N GLU A 123 -6.09 7.21 -8.98
CA GLU A 123 -5.10 6.24 -9.43
C GLU A 123 -5.05 6.09 -10.96
N ASP A 124 -6.17 6.32 -11.65
CA ASP A 124 -6.26 6.23 -13.10
C ASP A 124 -5.77 7.50 -13.81
N LYS A 125 -5.55 8.59 -13.06
CA LYS A 125 -5.05 9.84 -13.62
C LYS A 125 -3.59 9.69 -14.05
N SER A 126 -3.29 10.13 -15.28
CA SER A 126 -1.93 10.12 -15.81
C SER A 126 -0.95 10.93 -14.95
N GLY A 127 -1.44 11.98 -14.28
CA GLY A 127 -0.67 12.76 -13.31
C GLY A 127 -0.20 11.90 -12.13
N PHE A 128 -1.09 11.09 -11.56
CA PHE A 128 -0.74 10.19 -10.44
C PHE A 128 0.28 9.14 -10.87
N GLN A 129 0.11 8.52 -12.03
CA GLN A 129 1.06 7.52 -12.53
C GLN A 129 2.47 8.10 -12.73
N LYS A 130 2.57 9.32 -13.29
CA LYS A 130 3.84 10.03 -13.45
C LYS A 130 4.45 10.41 -12.09
N PHE A 131 3.62 10.85 -11.15
CA PHE A 131 4.05 11.20 -9.80
C PHE A 131 4.66 9.99 -9.08
N ILE A 132 3.97 8.85 -9.05
CA ILE A 132 4.50 7.63 -8.43
C ILE A 132 5.76 7.14 -9.14
N HIS A 133 5.83 7.21 -10.46
CA HIS A 133 7.04 6.85 -11.20
C HIS A 133 8.23 7.73 -10.80
N SER A 134 8.02 9.03 -10.60
CA SER A 134 9.04 9.98 -10.14
C SER A 134 9.54 9.65 -8.73
N LEU A 135 8.62 9.29 -7.81
CA LEU A 135 8.97 8.87 -6.44
C LEU A 135 9.77 7.56 -6.42
N ALA A 136 9.39 6.60 -7.27
CA ALA A 136 9.98 5.26 -7.28
C ALA A 136 11.45 5.23 -7.73
N GLN A 137 11.94 6.25 -8.43
CA GLN A 137 13.33 6.29 -8.92
C GLN A 137 14.36 6.59 -7.83
N LYS A 138 13.94 7.07 -6.66
CA LYS A 138 14.86 7.63 -5.65
C LYS A 138 14.69 7.03 -4.24
N ASP A 139 13.71 6.14 -4.04
CA ASP A 139 13.28 5.76 -2.69
C ASP A 139 13.52 4.29 -2.33
N ASN A 140 14.08 4.07 -1.14
CA ASN A 140 14.34 2.74 -0.60
C ASN A 140 13.07 2.08 -0.06
N GLU A 141 12.12 2.80 0.55
CA GLU A 141 10.93 2.20 1.15
C GLU A 141 9.95 1.72 0.09
N LEU A 142 9.74 2.48 -1.00
CA LEU A 142 8.92 2.04 -2.12
C LEU A 142 9.52 0.80 -2.82
N MET A 143 10.85 0.73 -2.89
CA MET A 143 11.56 -0.45 -3.37
C MET A 143 11.45 -1.63 -2.39
N THR A 144 11.46 -1.38 -1.08
CA THR A 144 11.21 -2.40 -0.05
C THR A 144 9.78 -2.94 -0.15
N LEU A 145 8.77 -2.08 -0.29
CA LEU A 145 7.38 -2.49 -0.49
C LEU A 145 7.25 -3.37 -1.74
N ARG A 146 7.85 -2.93 -2.85
CA ARG A 146 7.90 -3.72 -4.09
C ARG A 146 8.56 -5.07 -3.87
N LYS A 147 9.70 -5.10 -3.19
CA LYS A 147 10.44 -6.33 -2.88
C LYS A 147 9.59 -7.28 -2.05
N TRP A 148 8.98 -6.82 -0.95
CA TRP A 148 8.12 -7.65 -0.12
C TRP A 148 6.92 -8.21 -0.89
N ILE A 149 6.34 -7.42 -1.80
CA ILE A 149 5.27 -7.92 -2.66
C ILE A 149 5.79 -8.98 -3.63
N ILE A 150 6.95 -8.79 -4.26
CA ILE A 150 7.47 -9.75 -5.26
C ILE A 150 7.96 -11.04 -4.61
N ASP A 151 8.69 -10.93 -3.50
CA ASP A 151 9.34 -12.06 -2.84
C ASP A 151 8.33 -12.99 -2.12
N ASN A 152 7.14 -12.49 -1.79
CA ASN A 152 6.14 -13.23 -1.01
C ASN A 152 4.82 -13.52 -1.77
N ALA A 153 4.67 -13.15 -3.06
CA ALA A 153 3.38 -13.20 -3.80
C ALA A 153 3.18 -14.41 -4.72
#